data_AF-A0A2W5URF9-F1
#
_entry.id   AF-A0A2W5URF9-F1
#
_cell.length_a   1.000
_cell.length_b   1.000
_cell.length_c   1.000
_cell.angle_alpha   90.00
_cell.angle_beta   90.00
_cell.angle_gamma   90.00
#
_symmetry.space_group_name_H-M   'P 1'
#
loop_
_entity.id
_entity.type
_entity.pdbx_description
1 polymer ?
#
loop_
_entity_poly.entity_id
_entity_poly.type
_entity_poly.pdbx_seq_one_letter_code
_entity_poly.pdbx_strand_id
1 'polypeptide(L)'
;MARKAAIIGGGVIGGGWAARFLLNGWDVAVFDPDSQAERKIGEVLSNARRALPAVFDVPMPAEGKLSFASTMGEAVEAAEYVQESVSERIELKHKVYSQLQQANPGVLIGSSTSGFKASDLQKGSPAPENIIVAHPFNPVYLLPLSEVSGSDKNTPETVEKTVQIMKDIGMFPLVIRKEIDAFLGNRFLEAVWREALWMLKDGVATTEEIDEAIRMGFGLRWGQMGLFETYRIAGGEAGMKHFMAQFGPALKWPWTKLMDVPEFNDELVELVSGQSDAQSGAYGIRELERIRDQNLVGFLRALKERNWGAGKVLKEHDGRLAATLRTDPEATGAPLVMARMQVLPGWIDYNGHMTESRYLFASSETVDNFLRFIGADMDYVAGGHSYYTAETHILHKGEAKLGDQLTGNLQVLHADEKRLHIYITLKRDEDVVATLEQMCLHVDMKAGKVCPSAPEVLARLMPIAEAHKALPWPADAGRVGRKN
;
A
#
# COMPACT_ATOMS: atom_id res chain seq x y z
N MET A 1 -20.49 3.70 13.62
CA MET A 1 -19.82 4.96 13.24
C MET A 1 -18.46 4.60 12.71
N ALA A 2 -17.97 5.31 11.68
CA ALA A 2 -16.61 5.10 11.17
C ALA A 2 -15.58 5.47 12.25
N ARG A 3 -14.42 4.81 12.24
CA ARG A 3 -13.31 5.14 13.15
C ARG A 3 -12.70 6.47 12.75
N LYS A 4 -12.24 7.27 13.71
CA LYS A 4 -11.70 8.62 13.47
C LYS A 4 -10.24 8.71 13.89
N ALA A 5 -9.39 9.22 12.98
CA ALA A 5 -8.01 9.61 13.27
C ALA A 5 -7.88 11.14 13.20
N ALA A 6 -7.11 11.74 14.12
CA ALA A 6 -6.70 13.13 14.00
C ALA A 6 -5.25 13.23 13.53
N ILE A 7 -4.97 14.14 12.59
CA ILE A 7 -3.63 14.40 12.08
C ILE A 7 -3.21 15.80 12.47
N ILE A 8 -2.12 15.91 13.23
CA ILE A 8 -1.62 17.19 13.75
C ILE A 8 -0.34 17.55 13.02
N GLY A 9 -0.44 18.48 12.08
CA GLY A 9 0.59 18.82 11.10
C GLY A 9 0.23 18.31 9.70
N GLY A 10 0.11 19.22 8.73
CA GLY A 10 -0.30 19.02 7.34
C GLY A 10 0.83 19.15 6.32
N GLY A 11 2.06 18.84 6.74
CA GLY A 11 3.21 18.69 5.84
C GLY A 11 3.18 17.39 5.04
N VAL A 12 4.31 17.02 4.42
CA VAL A 12 4.42 15.81 3.57
C VAL A 12 4.06 14.53 4.33
N ILE A 13 4.60 14.35 5.54
CA ILE A 13 4.34 13.16 6.38
C ILE A 13 2.89 13.14 6.89
N GLY A 14 2.40 14.26 7.39
CA GLY A 14 1.02 14.38 7.87
C GLY A 14 -0.02 14.15 6.77
N GLY A 15 0.19 14.73 5.57
CA GLY A 15 -0.65 14.44 4.41
C GLY A 15 -0.59 12.97 4.00
N GLY A 16 0.57 12.32 4.16
CA GLY A 16 0.72 10.90 3.91
C GLY A 16 -0.07 10.02 4.88
N TRP A 17 -0.05 10.36 6.18
CA TRP A 17 -0.90 9.70 7.18
C TRP A 17 -2.39 9.96 6.96
N ALA A 18 -2.76 11.22 6.68
CA ALA A 18 -4.13 11.58 6.35
C ALA A 18 -4.64 10.70 5.20
N ALA A 19 -3.88 10.59 4.12
CA ALA A 19 -4.21 9.72 3.00
C ALA A 19 -4.29 8.24 3.39
N ARG A 20 -3.35 7.74 4.20
CA ARG A 20 -3.31 6.33 4.61
C ARG A 20 -4.56 5.94 5.42
N PHE A 21 -4.94 6.74 6.41
CA PHE A 21 -6.15 6.50 7.20
C PHE A 21 -7.42 6.67 6.36
N LEU A 22 -7.52 7.79 5.63
CA LEU A 22 -8.71 8.16 4.86
C LEU A 22 -9.08 7.11 3.81
N LEU A 23 -8.10 6.63 3.05
CA LEU A 23 -8.31 5.62 2.00
C LEU A 23 -8.57 4.22 2.56
N ASN A 24 -8.24 3.95 3.83
CA ASN A 24 -8.64 2.72 4.54
C ASN A 24 -9.96 2.90 5.32
N GLY A 25 -10.76 3.92 4.99
CA GLY A 25 -12.13 4.08 5.47
C GLY A 25 -12.28 4.73 6.85
N TRP A 26 -11.22 5.35 7.36
CA TRP A 26 -11.30 6.15 8.59
C TRP A 26 -11.68 7.59 8.27
N ASP A 27 -12.52 8.19 9.11
CA ASP A 27 -12.71 9.63 9.11
C ASP A 27 -11.42 10.30 9.59
N VAL A 28 -11.01 11.38 8.92
CA VAL A 28 -9.79 12.10 9.23
C VAL A 28 -10.08 13.56 9.50
N ALA A 29 -9.65 14.03 10.67
CA ALA A 29 -9.63 15.45 11.01
C ALA A 29 -8.20 15.96 11.06
N VAL A 30 -7.88 16.97 10.26
CA VAL A 30 -6.55 17.56 10.19
C VAL A 30 -6.55 18.90 10.93
N PHE A 31 -5.51 19.16 11.71
CA PHE A 31 -5.18 20.50 12.16
C PHE A 31 -3.75 20.88 11.74
N ASP A 32 -3.60 22.05 11.12
CA ASP A 32 -2.32 22.69 10.87
C ASP A 32 -2.51 24.22 10.88
N PRO A 33 -1.59 25.00 11.49
CA PRO A 33 -1.69 26.47 11.50
C PRO A 33 -1.41 27.14 10.14
N ASP A 34 -0.82 26.44 9.17
CA ASP A 34 -0.54 26.95 7.83
C ASP A 34 -1.81 26.97 6.96
N SER A 35 -2.18 28.16 6.50
CA SER A 35 -3.29 28.36 5.54
C SER A 35 -3.17 27.55 4.24
N GLN A 36 -1.97 27.06 3.89
CA GLN A 36 -1.72 26.23 2.71
C GLN A 36 -1.83 24.71 2.98
N ALA A 37 -2.09 24.29 4.22
CA ALA A 37 -2.13 22.88 4.59
C ALA A 37 -3.16 22.09 3.77
N GLU A 38 -4.36 22.63 3.56
CA GLU A 38 -5.40 21.98 2.76
C GLU A 38 -4.94 21.73 1.32
N ARG A 39 -4.33 22.73 0.67
CA ARG A 39 -3.76 22.58 -0.68
C ARG A 39 -2.68 21.49 -0.71
N LYS A 40 -1.71 21.56 0.21
CA LYS A 40 -0.58 20.61 0.28
C LYS A 40 -1.06 19.17 0.53
N ILE A 41 -2.01 18.98 1.43
CA ILE A 41 -2.63 17.67 1.70
C ILE A 41 -3.43 17.19 0.50
N GLY A 42 -4.16 18.08 -0.18
CA GLY A 42 -4.88 17.76 -1.41
C GLY A 42 -3.97 17.20 -2.50
N GLU A 43 -2.76 17.74 -2.65
CA GLU A 43 -1.74 17.23 -3.57
C GLU A 43 -1.25 15.83 -3.19
N VAL A 44 -0.96 15.60 -1.91
CA VAL A 44 -0.56 14.27 -1.39
C VAL A 44 -1.68 13.25 -1.56
N LEU A 45 -2.92 13.62 -1.25
CA LEU A 45 -4.11 12.78 -1.43
C LEU A 45 -4.34 12.43 -2.91
N SER A 46 -4.11 13.38 -3.82
CA SER A 46 -4.22 13.12 -5.26
C SER A 46 -3.24 12.02 -5.72
N ASN A 47 -2.00 12.04 -5.23
CA ASN A 47 -1.04 10.95 -5.48
C ASN A 47 -1.49 9.64 -4.83
N ALA A 48 -1.89 9.68 -3.56
CA ALA A 48 -2.29 8.50 -2.81
C ALA A 48 -3.52 7.79 -3.40
N ARG A 49 -4.54 8.54 -3.83
CA ARG A 49 -5.75 8.00 -4.50
C ARG A 49 -5.44 7.25 -5.79
N ARG A 50 -4.32 7.57 -6.44
CA ARG A 50 -3.81 6.81 -7.59
C ARG A 50 -3.01 5.60 -7.11
N ALA A 51 -1.98 5.82 -6.30
CA ALA A 51 -0.97 4.82 -6.01
C ALA A 51 -1.41 3.71 -5.03
N LEU A 52 -2.14 4.06 -3.96
CA LEU A 52 -2.45 3.09 -2.90
C LEU A 52 -3.46 2.02 -3.35
N PRO A 53 -4.58 2.33 -4.03
CA PRO A 53 -5.48 1.28 -4.51
C PRO A 53 -4.81 0.32 -5.50
N ALA A 54 -3.82 0.79 -6.25
CA ALA A 54 -3.15 0.02 -7.28
C ALA A 54 -2.33 -1.18 -6.76
N VAL A 55 -1.97 -1.20 -5.46
CA VAL A 55 -1.23 -2.32 -4.85
C VAL A 55 -2.13 -3.43 -4.28
N PHE A 56 -3.45 -3.21 -4.23
CA PHE A 56 -4.42 -4.17 -3.68
C PHE A 56 -5.17 -4.92 -4.80
N ASP A 57 -5.69 -6.11 -4.49
CA ASP A 57 -6.46 -6.96 -5.44
C ASP A 57 -7.97 -6.94 -5.17
N VAL A 58 -8.33 -6.37 -4.03
CA VAL A 58 -9.72 -6.21 -3.62
C VAL A 58 -10.06 -4.72 -3.58
N PRO A 59 -11.34 -4.36 -3.79
CA PRO A 59 -11.76 -2.99 -3.64
C PRO A 59 -11.34 -2.42 -2.27
N MET A 60 -10.73 -1.24 -2.28
CA MET A 60 -10.53 -0.47 -1.07
C MET A 60 -11.90 -0.13 -0.45
N PRO A 61 -11.97 0.02 0.89
CA PRO A 61 -13.20 0.45 1.55
C PRO A 61 -13.61 1.84 1.04
N ALA A 62 -14.87 2.21 1.31
CA ALA A 62 -15.32 3.57 1.03
C ALA A 62 -14.38 4.58 1.72
N GLU A 63 -13.94 5.59 0.99
CA GLU A 63 -13.10 6.66 1.54
C GLU A 63 -13.82 7.34 2.70
N GLY A 64 -13.12 7.55 3.82
CA GLY A 64 -13.69 8.22 4.97
C GLY A 64 -13.93 9.72 4.73
N LYS A 65 -14.49 10.40 5.73
CA LYS A 65 -14.72 11.85 5.66
C LYS A 65 -13.46 12.61 6.06
N LEU A 66 -12.95 13.44 5.15
CA LEU A 66 -11.89 14.39 5.45
C LEU A 66 -12.47 15.71 5.96
N SER A 67 -11.86 16.27 7.01
CA SER A 67 -12.20 17.58 7.55
C SER A 67 -10.94 18.34 8.01
N PHE A 68 -10.96 19.66 7.91
CA PHE A 68 -9.93 20.55 8.43
C PHE A 68 -10.50 21.29 9.64
N ALA A 69 -9.88 21.10 10.79
CA ALA A 69 -10.29 21.68 12.06
C ALA A 69 -9.66 23.06 12.26
N SER A 70 -10.38 23.97 12.90
CA SER A 70 -9.86 25.31 13.23
C SER A 70 -8.98 25.29 14.48
N THR A 71 -9.10 24.25 15.31
CA THR A 71 -8.32 24.07 16.54
C THR A 71 -7.89 22.60 16.70
N MET A 72 -6.82 22.36 17.48
CA MET A 72 -6.44 20.98 17.83
C MET A 72 -7.55 20.25 18.60
N GLY A 73 -8.31 20.95 19.43
CA GLY A 73 -9.42 20.37 20.19
C GLY A 73 -10.50 19.79 19.29
N GLU A 74 -10.93 20.55 18.27
CA GLU A 74 -11.89 20.08 17.25
C GLU A 74 -11.34 18.87 16.47
N ALA A 75 -10.05 18.86 16.15
CA ALA A 75 -9.44 17.73 15.43
C ALA A 75 -9.51 16.43 16.24
N VAL A 76 -9.17 16.48 17.54
CA VAL A 76 -9.08 15.29 18.39
C VAL A 76 -10.40 14.88 19.05
N GLU A 77 -11.46 15.67 18.90
CA GLU A 77 -12.78 15.35 19.44
C GLU A 77 -13.25 13.99 18.89
N ALA A 78 -13.53 13.04 19.80
CA ALA A 78 -13.90 11.65 19.47
C ALA A 78 -12.91 10.90 18.57
N ALA A 79 -11.66 11.38 18.43
CA ALA A 79 -10.62 10.64 17.72
C ALA A 79 -10.18 9.43 18.55
N GLU A 80 -10.09 8.28 17.89
CA GLU A 80 -9.57 7.05 18.50
C GLU A 80 -8.04 7.05 18.56
N TYR A 81 -7.43 7.73 17.59
CA TYR A 81 -5.99 7.82 17.40
C TYR A 81 -5.60 9.22 16.93
N VAL A 82 -4.46 9.71 17.42
CA VAL A 82 -3.85 10.96 16.94
C VAL A 82 -2.48 10.64 16.38
N GLN A 83 -2.21 11.11 15.17
CA GLN A 83 -0.88 11.10 14.59
C GLN A 83 -0.31 12.52 14.62
N GLU A 84 0.77 12.71 15.37
CA GLU A 84 1.53 13.95 15.40
C GLU A 84 2.62 13.92 14.33
N SER A 85 2.63 14.95 13.47
CA SER A 85 3.57 15.14 12.37
C SER A 85 4.02 16.60 12.26
N VAL A 86 4.15 17.30 13.40
CA VAL A 86 4.71 18.65 13.47
C VAL A 86 6.24 18.65 13.35
N SER A 87 6.83 19.83 13.20
CA SER A 87 8.28 20.00 13.05
C SER A 87 9.09 19.26 14.14
N GLU A 88 10.28 18.80 13.76
CA GLU A 88 11.18 18.02 14.61
C GLU A 88 11.88 18.88 15.69
N ARG A 89 11.09 19.46 16.59
CA ARG A 89 11.51 20.26 17.75
C ARG A 89 10.83 19.73 19.00
N ILE A 90 11.62 19.31 19.98
CA ILE A 90 11.10 18.56 21.13
C ILE A 90 10.14 19.39 21.99
N GLU A 91 10.43 20.68 22.19
CA GLU A 91 9.61 21.59 22.99
C GLU A 91 8.26 21.84 22.32
N LEU A 92 8.24 21.91 20.99
CA LEU A 92 6.99 22.05 20.23
C LEU A 92 6.13 20.80 20.39
N LYS A 93 6.73 19.60 20.26
CA LYS A 93 6.02 18.33 20.42
C LYS A 93 5.41 18.20 21.83
N HIS A 94 6.17 18.53 22.89
CA HIS A 94 5.63 18.56 24.27
C HIS A 94 4.44 19.49 24.42
N LYS A 95 4.53 20.71 23.86
CA LYS A 95 3.42 21.68 23.89
C LYS A 95 2.18 21.17 23.15
N VAL A 96 2.37 20.47 22.02
CA VAL A 96 1.29 19.84 21.26
C VAL A 96 0.66 18.72 22.07
N TYR A 97 1.44 17.78 22.61
CA TYR A 97 0.91 16.67 23.41
C TYR A 97 0.09 17.13 24.61
N SER A 98 0.56 18.16 25.31
CA SER A 98 -0.19 18.75 26.44
C SER A 98 -1.56 19.27 26.01
N GLN A 99 -1.66 19.96 24.87
CA GLN A 99 -2.93 20.48 24.35
C GLN A 99 -3.86 19.36 23.86
N LEU A 100 -3.31 18.34 23.20
CA LEU A 100 -4.09 17.17 22.76
C LEU A 100 -4.68 16.42 23.96
N GLN A 101 -3.89 16.22 25.02
CA GLN A 101 -4.33 15.54 26.24
C GLN A 101 -5.29 16.38 27.08
N GLN A 102 -5.25 17.71 26.99
CA GLN A 102 -6.29 18.56 27.60
C GLN A 102 -7.64 18.38 26.91
N ALA A 103 -7.64 18.29 25.58
CA ALA A 103 -8.87 18.13 24.79
C ALA A 103 -9.41 16.69 24.80
N ASN A 104 -8.52 15.68 24.80
CA ASN A 104 -8.87 14.27 24.84
C ASN A 104 -7.87 13.47 25.70
N PRO A 105 -8.08 13.39 27.04
CA PRO A 105 -7.09 12.83 27.98
C PRO A 105 -6.68 11.37 27.75
N GLY A 106 -7.57 10.56 27.15
CA GLY A 106 -7.34 9.13 26.93
C GLY A 106 -6.86 8.77 25.53
N VAL A 107 -6.59 9.77 24.66
CA VAL A 107 -6.26 9.49 23.27
C VAL A 107 -4.86 8.93 23.10
N LEU A 108 -4.73 7.89 22.28
CA LEU A 108 -3.44 7.34 21.90
C LEU A 108 -2.79 8.28 20.86
N ILE A 109 -1.56 8.70 21.14
CA ILE A 109 -0.79 9.62 20.30
C ILE A 109 0.40 8.87 19.72
N GLY A 110 0.41 8.69 18.40
CA GLY A 110 1.58 8.29 17.63
C GLY A 110 2.38 9.51 17.18
N SER A 111 3.67 9.55 17.50
CA SER A 111 4.58 10.57 16.93
C SER A 111 5.25 10.04 15.67
N SER A 112 5.26 10.87 14.62
CA SER A 112 6.04 10.63 13.39
C SER A 112 7.49 11.12 13.50
N THR A 113 7.99 11.41 14.71
CA THR A 113 9.40 11.80 14.92
C THR A 113 10.33 10.83 14.18
N SER A 114 11.43 11.37 13.65
CA SER A 114 12.45 10.60 12.96
C SER A 114 13.67 10.32 13.84
N GLY A 115 13.77 10.95 15.02
CA GLY A 115 14.95 10.88 15.87
C GLY A 115 14.70 10.70 17.36
N PHE A 116 13.64 11.28 17.92
CA PHE A 116 13.45 11.30 19.38
C PHE A 116 12.94 9.98 19.93
N LYS A 117 13.48 9.58 21.09
CA LYS A 117 13.00 8.42 21.83
C LYS A 117 11.62 8.70 22.43
N ALA A 118 10.84 7.64 22.64
CA ALA A 118 9.53 7.76 23.28
C ALA A 118 9.66 8.37 24.68
N SER A 119 10.68 7.99 25.46
CA SER A 119 10.96 8.57 26.77
C SER A 119 11.24 10.07 26.74
N ASP A 120 11.84 10.59 25.67
CA ASP A 120 12.06 12.02 25.48
C ASP A 120 10.75 12.75 25.17
N LEU A 121 9.91 12.18 24.29
CA LEU A 121 8.59 12.72 23.93
C LEU A 121 7.63 12.78 25.13
N GLN A 122 7.76 11.84 26.06
CA GLN A 122 6.89 11.67 27.23
C GLN A 122 7.22 12.61 28.41
N LYS A 123 8.32 13.36 28.35
CA LYS A 123 8.73 14.25 29.44
C LYS A 123 7.68 15.32 29.68
N GLY A 124 7.26 15.47 30.94
CA GLY A 124 6.27 16.48 31.36
C GLY A 124 4.83 16.20 30.92
N SER A 125 4.55 15.08 30.25
CA SER A 125 3.17 14.72 29.87
C SER A 125 2.39 14.21 31.09
N PRO A 126 1.10 14.59 31.24
CA PRO A 126 0.19 14.05 32.25
C PRO A 126 -0.28 12.61 31.99
N ALA A 127 -0.19 12.11 30.75
CA ALA A 127 -0.56 10.74 30.38
C ALA A 127 0.50 10.14 29.43
N PRO A 128 1.76 9.98 29.90
CA PRO A 128 2.89 9.58 29.06
C PRO A 128 2.73 8.17 28.46
N GLU A 129 1.99 7.29 29.11
CA GLU A 129 1.67 5.94 28.63
C GLU A 129 0.93 5.96 27.29
N ASN A 130 0.21 7.04 26.97
CA ASN A 130 -0.54 7.22 25.73
C ASN A 130 0.29 7.81 24.59
N ILE A 131 1.57 8.14 24.81
CA ILE A 131 2.46 8.71 23.78
C ILE A 131 3.44 7.61 23.34
N ILE A 132 3.43 7.28 22.05
CA ILE A 132 4.28 6.25 21.45
C ILE A 132 4.84 6.74 20.11
N VAL A 133 6.00 6.25 19.69
CA VAL A 133 6.48 6.50 18.32
C VAL A 133 5.77 5.56 17.35
N ALA A 134 5.25 6.13 16.26
CA ALA A 134 4.78 5.42 15.07
C ALA A 134 5.41 6.12 13.85
N HIS A 135 6.67 5.76 13.58
CA HIS A 135 7.51 6.40 12.57
C HIS A 135 7.31 5.74 11.20
N PRO A 136 6.79 6.46 10.18
CA PRO A 136 6.60 5.91 8.85
C PRO A 136 7.83 6.12 7.96
N PHE A 137 7.78 5.56 6.74
CA PHE A 137 8.71 5.92 5.65
C PHE A 137 7.95 6.60 4.51
N ASN A 138 8.53 7.66 3.94
CA ASN A 138 7.92 8.41 2.85
C ASN A 138 8.09 7.69 1.50
N PRO A 139 7.05 7.55 0.65
CA PRO A 139 5.66 7.99 0.82
C PRO A 139 4.85 7.12 1.80
N VAL A 140 4.34 7.76 2.87
CA VAL A 140 3.62 7.08 3.98
C VAL A 140 2.38 6.33 3.51
N TYR A 141 1.67 6.88 2.52
CA TYR A 141 0.49 6.22 1.97
C TYR A 141 0.81 4.94 1.20
N LEU A 142 2.05 4.69 0.77
CA LEU A 142 2.39 3.56 -0.10
C LEU A 142 3.35 2.57 0.57
N LEU A 143 4.43 3.04 1.22
CA LEU A 143 5.38 2.17 1.90
C LEU A 143 4.73 1.57 3.17
N PRO A 144 4.80 0.24 3.38
CA PRO A 144 4.05 -0.38 4.46
C PRO A 144 4.73 -0.26 5.83
N LEU A 145 6.02 0.05 5.93
CA LEU A 145 6.74 0.01 7.21
C LEU A 145 6.34 1.17 8.14
N SER A 146 5.94 0.84 9.37
CA SER A 146 5.88 1.78 10.50
C SER A 146 6.72 1.24 11.64
N GLU A 147 7.76 1.95 12.06
CA GLU A 147 8.51 1.61 13.26
C GLU A 147 7.72 2.04 14.51
N VAL A 148 7.41 1.07 15.37
CA VAL A 148 6.68 1.31 16.63
C VAL A 148 7.67 1.20 17.77
N SER A 149 7.94 2.33 18.44
CA SER A 149 8.88 2.37 19.57
C SER A 149 8.21 2.98 20.79
N GLY A 150 8.12 2.20 21.87
CA GLY A 150 7.70 2.66 23.18
C GLY A 150 8.86 2.84 24.15
N SER A 151 8.56 3.36 25.33
CA SER A 151 9.42 3.37 26.50
C SER A 151 8.86 2.45 27.59
N ASP A 152 9.53 2.37 28.74
CA ASP A 152 9.04 1.65 29.93
C ASP A 152 7.69 2.19 30.48
N LYS A 153 7.24 3.37 30.03
CA LYS A 153 5.94 3.93 30.42
C LYS A 153 4.79 3.43 29.56
N ASN A 154 5.06 2.92 28.35
CA ASN A 154 4.02 2.38 27.49
C ASN A 154 3.68 0.95 27.96
N THR A 155 2.41 0.68 28.19
CA THR A 155 1.97 -0.67 28.56
C THR A 155 2.00 -1.60 27.35
N PRO A 156 2.10 -2.94 27.54
CA PRO A 156 1.96 -3.89 26.45
C PRO A 156 0.69 -3.69 25.60
N GLU A 157 -0.42 -3.34 26.24
CA GLU A 157 -1.71 -3.07 25.60
C GLU A 157 -1.65 -1.81 24.72
N THR A 158 -0.90 -0.79 25.11
CA THR A 158 -0.69 0.43 24.31
C THR A 158 0.08 0.09 23.02
N VAL A 159 1.14 -0.69 23.15
CA VAL A 159 1.95 -1.15 22.01
C VAL A 159 1.10 -2.02 21.09
N GLU A 160 0.34 -2.97 21.63
CA GLU A 160 -0.54 -3.85 20.86
C GLU A 160 -1.66 -3.09 20.16
N LYS A 161 -2.29 -2.11 20.82
CA LYS A 161 -3.29 -1.23 20.21
C LYS A 161 -2.69 -0.44 19.04
N THR A 162 -1.48 0.08 19.19
CA THR A 162 -0.76 0.79 18.11
C THR A 162 -0.47 -0.15 16.95
N VAL A 163 0.05 -1.35 17.23
CA VAL A 163 0.30 -2.40 16.23
C VAL A 163 -0.98 -2.74 15.47
N GLN A 164 -2.10 -2.88 16.17
CA GLN A 164 -3.37 -3.21 15.54
C GLN A 164 -3.85 -2.07 14.63
N ILE A 165 -3.81 -0.81 15.09
CA ILE A 165 -4.17 0.36 14.29
C ILE A 165 -3.33 0.41 13.00
N MET A 166 -2.01 0.20 13.08
CA MET A 166 -1.14 0.18 11.91
C MET A 166 -1.53 -0.94 10.93
N LYS A 167 -1.85 -2.14 11.42
CA LYS A 167 -2.30 -3.25 10.58
C LYS A 167 -3.66 -2.98 9.93
N ASP A 168 -4.57 -2.31 10.63
CA ASP A 168 -5.91 -1.97 10.14
C ASP A 168 -5.85 -1.04 8.91
N ILE A 169 -4.80 -0.22 8.80
CA ILE A 169 -4.53 0.64 7.64
C ILE A 169 -3.46 0.04 6.70
N GLY A 170 -3.25 -1.27 6.78
CA GLY A 170 -2.41 -2.06 5.87
C GLY A 170 -0.91 -1.86 6.05
N MET A 171 -0.46 -1.25 7.15
CA MET A 171 0.96 -1.11 7.46
C MET A 171 1.51 -2.36 8.15
N PHE A 172 2.83 -2.52 8.05
CA PHE A 172 3.66 -3.45 8.78
C PHE A 172 4.29 -2.74 9.98
N PRO A 173 3.73 -2.91 11.19
CA PRO A 173 4.33 -2.36 12.39
C PRO A 173 5.56 -3.18 12.81
N LEU A 174 6.74 -2.55 12.75
CA LEU A 174 7.98 -3.12 13.26
C LEU A 174 8.21 -2.62 14.69
N VAL A 175 7.93 -3.48 15.68
CA VAL A 175 8.11 -3.12 17.09
C VAL A 175 9.60 -3.11 17.45
N ILE A 176 10.08 -1.93 17.87
CA ILE A 176 11.44 -1.73 18.34
C ILE A 176 11.50 -2.15 19.80
N ARG A 177 12.34 -3.16 20.08
CA ARG A 177 12.44 -3.78 21.42
C ARG A 177 13.03 -2.85 22.47
N LYS A 178 13.90 -1.93 22.06
CA LYS A 178 14.57 -0.98 22.93
C LYS A 178 14.69 0.34 22.18
N GLU A 179 14.12 1.39 22.75
CA GLU A 179 14.23 2.72 22.16
C GLU A 179 15.70 3.11 21.95
N ILE A 180 15.94 3.74 20.82
CA ILE A 180 17.25 4.22 20.38
C ILE A 180 17.02 5.44 19.50
N ASP A 181 17.94 6.41 19.55
CA ASP A 181 17.90 7.58 18.69
C ASP A 181 17.94 7.15 17.21
N ALA A 182 17.03 7.72 16.41
CA ALA A 182 16.84 7.42 15.00
C ALA A 182 16.48 5.95 14.66
N PHE A 183 15.96 5.18 15.63
CA PHE A 183 15.33 3.88 15.38
C PHE A 183 16.21 2.87 14.64
N LEU A 184 15.67 2.05 13.73
CA LEU A 184 16.47 1.10 12.95
C LEU A 184 16.69 1.63 11.53
N GLY A 185 15.63 1.97 10.81
CA GLY A 185 15.70 2.38 9.42
C GLY A 185 16.49 3.67 9.21
N ASN A 186 16.20 4.72 10.00
CA ASN A 186 16.92 5.99 9.86
C ASN A 186 18.40 5.86 10.22
N ARG A 187 18.80 4.94 11.11
CA ARG A 187 20.22 4.68 11.38
C ARG A 187 20.95 4.08 10.16
N PHE A 188 20.28 3.22 9.40
CA PHE A 188 20.86 2.70 8.15
C PHE A 188 20.92 3.78 7.06
N LEU A 189 19.85 4.58 6.92
CA LEU A 189 19.82 5.70 5.98
C LEU A 189 20.91 6.73 6.30
N GLU A 190 21.06 7.08 7.58
CA GLU A 190 22.07 8.01 8.06
C GLU A 190 23.49 7.46 7.81
N ALA A 191 23.73 6.17 8.04
CA ALA A 191 25.02 5.56 7.71
C ALA A 191 25.34 5.66 6.22
N VAL A 192 24.39 5.36 5.33
CA VAL A 192 24.61 5.49 3.88
C VAL A 192 24.82 6.95 3.49
N TRP A 193 24.03 7.87 4.07
CA TRP A 193 24.09 9.30 3.78
C TRP A 193 25.42 9.93 4.17
N ARG A 194 25.92 9.63 5.38
CA ARG A 194 27.21 10.18 5.84
C ARG A 194 28.37 9.72 4.97
N GLU A 195 28.37 8.48 4.52
CA GLU A 195 29.37 7.98 3.58
C GLU A 195 29.30 8.74 2.24
N ALA A 196 28.09 8.92 1.71
CA ALA A 196 27.88 9.64 0.46
C ALA A 196 28.38 11.09 0.54
N LEU A 197 28.14 11.78 1.66
CA LEU A 197 28.64 13.14 1.87
C LEU A 197 30.17 13.22 1.82
N TRP A 198 30.87 12.26 2.41
CA TRP A 198 32.34 12.20 2.31
C TRP A 198 32.80 11.89 0.89
N MET A 199 32.15 10.96 0.19
CA MET A 199 32.47 10.66 -1.21
C MET A 199 32.32 11.89 -2.12
N LEU A 200 31.28 12.70 -1.92
CA LEU A 200 31.07 13.96 -2.64
C LEU A 200 32.16 14.98 -2.30
N LYS A 201 32.38 15.20 -1.01
CA LYS A 201 33.30 16.22 -0.50
C LYS A 201 34.76 15.92 -0.85
N ASP A 202 35.13 14.64 -0.93
CA ASP A 202 36.48 14.21 -1.33
C ASP A 202 36.60 14.00 -2.86
N GLY A 203 35.54 14.25 -3.63
CA GLY A 203 35.54 14.16 -5.09
C GLY A 203 35.65 12.73 -5.64
N VAL A 204 35.25 11.73 -4.84
CA VAL A 204 35.26 10.30 -5.20
C VAL A 204 34.15 9.96 -6.20
N ALA A 205 32.98 10.59 -6.05
CA ALA A 205 31.81 10.38 -6.89
C ALA A 205 30.90 11.62 -6.90
N THR A 206 30.06 11.73 -7.92
CA THR A 206 28.96 12.69 -8.02
C THR A 206 27.66 12.15 -7.39
N THR A 207 26.64 13.00 -7.21
CA THR A 207 25.32 12.54 -6.70
C THR A 207 24.71 11.46 -7.59
N GLU A 208 24.83 11.60 -8.91
CA GLU A 208 24.31 10.63 -9.87
C GLU A 208 25.05 9.29 -9.78
N GLU A 209 26.38 9.29 -9.69
CA GLU A 209 27.16 8.05 -9.59
C GLU A 209 26.87 7.28 -8.29
N ILE A 210 26.71 7.99 -7.17
CA ILE A 210 26.30 7.41 -5.89
C ILE A 210 24.90 6.80 -6.02
N ASP A 211 23.95 7.54 -6.61
CA ASP A 211 22.59 7.06 -6.84
C ASP A 211 22.55 5.84 -7.77
N GLU A 212 23.34 5.81 -8.84
CA GLU A 212 23.42 4.68 -9.78
C GLU A 212 24.04 3.44 -9.13
N ALA A 213 25.03 3.60 -8.25
CA ALA A 213 25.58 2.48 -7.46
C ALA A 213 24.50 1.82 -6.58
N ILE A 214 23.55 2.61 -6.07
CA ILE A 214 22.39 2.12 -5.32
C ILE A 214 21.35 1.51 -6.27
N ARG A 215 20.89 2.27 -7.27
CA ARG A 215 19.77 1.91 -8.17
C ARG A 215 20.09 0.71 -9.06
N MET A 216 21.33 0.58 -9.54
CA MET A 216 21.76 -0.53 -10.40
C MET A 216 22.44 -1.66 -9.63
N GLY A 217 22.79 -1.44 -8.35
CA GLY A 217 23.55 -2.38 -7.54
C GLY A 217 22.75 -2.98 -6.39
N PHE A 218 23.11 -2.60 -5.16
CA PHE A 218 22.61 -3.27 -3.97
C PHE A 218 21.17 -2.88 -3.59
N GLY A 219 20.67 -1.73 -4.04
CA GLY A 219 19.30 -1.27 -3.78
C GLY A 219 18.24 -2.26 -4.31
N LEU A 220 18.47 -2.84 -5.50
CA LEU A 220 17.58 -3.87 -6.07
C LEU A 220 17.48 -5.12 -5.19
N ARG A 221 18.60 -5.51 -4.55
CA ARG A 221 18.61 -6.66 -3.60
C ARG A 221 17.88 -6.29 -2.32
N TRP A 222 18.19 -5.12 -1.74
CA TRP A 222 17.61 -4.66 -0.48
C TRP A 222 16.10 -4.42 -0.55
N GLY A 223 15.59 -3.99 -1.70
CA GLY A 223 14.14 -3.77 -1.86
C GLY A 223 13.31 -5.03 -1.70
N GLN A 224 13.87 -6.21 -2.02
CA GLN A 224 13.15 -7.49 -1.94
C GLN A 224 13.65 -8.40 -0.81
N MET A 225 14.88 -8.20 -0.32
CA MET A 225 15.52 -9.07 0.65
C MET A 225 16.48 -8.29 1.54
N GLY A 226 16.36 -8.46 2.86
CA GLY A 226 17.15 -7.70 3.82
C GLY A 226 18.65 -8.02 3.78
N LEU A 227 19.44 -7.21 4.50
CA LEU A 227 20.90 -7.33 4.57
C LEU A 227 21.36 -8.76 4.93
N PHE A 228 20.80 -9.33 5.99
CA PHE A 228 21.22 -10.65 6.49
C PHE A 228 20.80 -11.79 5.56
N GLU A 229 19.64 -11.71 4.92
CA GLU A 229 19.22 -12.73 3.95
C GLU A 229 20.10 -12.69 2.70
N THR A 230 20.40 -11.48 2.21
CA THR A 230 21.31 -11.27 1.08
C THR A 230 22.69 -11.85 1.37
N TYR A 231 23.23 -11.61 2.57
CA TYR A 231 24.54 -12.14 2.97
C TYR A 231 24.52 -13.64 3.27
N ARG A 232 23.38 -14.18 3.73
CA ARG A 232 23.21 -15.62 3.89
C ARG A 232 23.38 -16.33 2.55
N ILE A 233 22.77 -15.83 1.48
CA ILE A 233 22.90 -16.39 0.13
C ILE A 233 24.32 -16.21 -0.41
N ALA A 234 24.95 -15.05 -0.14
CA ALA A 234 26.34 -14.82 -0.53
C ALA A 234 27.33 -15.79 0.13
N GLY A 235 26.96 -16.40 1.27
CA GLY A 235 27.72 -17.48 1.90
C GLY A 235 27.55 -18.88 1.28
N GLY A 236 26.80 -19.01 0.19
CA GLY A 236 26.53 -20.29 -0.48
C GLY A 236 25.73 -21.27 0.40
N GLU A 237 25.83 -22.57 0.11
CA GLU A 237 25.11 -23.63 0.86
C GLU A 237 25.44 -23.63 2.36
N ALA A 238 26.65 -23.22 2.73
CA ALA A 238 27.10 -23.11 4.12
C ALA A 238 26.57 -21.84 4.84
N GLY A 239 25.92 -20.94 4.11
CA GLY A 239 25.15 -19.82 4.63
C GLY A 239 25.97 -18.76 5.37
N MET A 240 25.29 -18.06 6.28
CA MET A 240 25.83 -16.88 6.98
C MET A 240 27.15 -17.16 7.72
N LYS A 241 27.33 -18.34 8.30
CA LYS A 241 28.57 -18.68 9.03
C LYS A 241 29.78 -18.69 8.09
N HIS A 242 29.60 -19.20 6.86
CA HIS A 242 30.65 -19.19 5.86
C HIS A 242 30.93 -17.77 5.36
N PHE A 243 29.88 -16.99 5.06
CA PHE A 243 30.03 -15.57 4.71
C PHE A 243 30.83 -14.80 5.77
N MET A 244 30.50 -14.97 7.06
CA MET A 244 31.22 -14.34 8.16
C MET A 244 32.67 -14.82 8.29
N ALA A 245 32.97 -16.08 7.99
CA ALA A 245 34.34 -16.58 8.01
C ALA A 245 35.17 -15.99 6.85
N GLN A 246 34.57 -15.83 5.68
CA GLN A 246 35.21 -15.28 4.49
C GLN A 246 35.44 -13.76 4.58
N PHE A 247 34.42 -13.00 4.98
CA PHE A 247 34.45 -11.53 4.97
C PHE A 247 34.69 -10.91 6.35
N GLY A 248 34.57 -11.68 7.43
CA GLY A 248 34.84 -11.21 8.79
C GLY A 248 36.22 -10.57 8.98
N PRO A 249 37.31 -11.09 8.38
CA PRO A 249 38.61 -10.44 8.43
C PRO A 249 38.64 -9.01 7.87
N ALA A 250 37.82 -8.73 6.84
CA ALA A 250 37.73 -7.42 6.21
C ALA A 250 37.03 -6.36 7.09
N LEU A 251 36.28 -6.78 8.12
CA LEU A 251 35.68 -5.85 9.10
C LEU A 251 36.72 -5.05 9.90
N LYS A 252 37.99 -5.50 9.89
CA LYS A 252 39.11 -4.76 10.51
C LYS A 252 39.68 -3.69 9.58
N TRP A 253 39.36 -3.72 8.28
CA TRP A 253 39.86 -2.76 7.32
C TRP A 253 39.16 -1.42 7.54
N PRO A 254 39.86 -0.29 7.37
CA PRO A 254 39.31 1.04 7.65
C PRO A 254 38.43 1.52 6.48
N TRP A 255 37.52 0.67 5.99
CA TRP A 255 36.64 1.02 4.87
C TRP A 255 35.68 2.13 5.21
N THR A 256 35.07 2.05 6.40
CA THR A 256 34.15 3.07 6.91
C THR A 256 33.95 2.87 8.40
N LYS A 257 33.84 3.95 9.18
CA LYS A 257 33.63 3.94 10.65
C LYS A 257 32.77 5.12 11.08
N LEU A 258 31.67 5.35 10.37
CA LEU A 258 30.93 6.62 10.38
C LEU A 258 30.47 7.04 11.77
N MET A 259 31.21 8.01 12.30
CA MET A 259 30.84 8.87 13.43
C MET A 259 31.04 10.36 13.09
N ASP A 260 31.63 10.65 11.94
CA ASP A 260 32.01 11.99 11.48
C ASP A 260 31.26 12.36 10.20
N VAL A 261 31.09 13.67 9.95
CA VAL A 261 30.45 14.24 8.77
C VAL A 261 31.30 15.41 8.27
N PRO A 262 31.32 15.69 6.95
CA PRO A 262 31.98 16.91 6.48
C PRO A 262 31.35 18.14 7.13
N GLU A 263 32.13 19.21 7.22
CA GLU A 263 31.63 20.50 7.72
C GLU A 263 30.41 20.93 6.89
N PHE A 264 29.27 21.12 7.56
CA PHE A 264 28.05 21.54 6.91
C PHE A 264 28.08 23.06 6.70
N ASN A 265 28.58 23.48 5.55
CA ASN A 265 28.76 24.88 5.15
C ASN A 265 28.05 25.16 3.81
N ASP A 266 27.96 26.44 3.43
CA ASP A 266 27.27 26.86 2.21
C ASP A 266 27.90 26.24 0.94
N GLU A 267 29.22 26.00 0.93
CA GLU A 267 29.90 25.35 -0.20
C GLU A 267 29.41 23.92 -0.43
N LEU A 268 29.27 23.13 0.65
CA LEU A 268 28.73 21.78 0.56
C LEU A 268 27.25 21.80 0.13
N VAL A 269 26.47 22.77 0.61
CA VAL A 269 25.06 22.93 0.20
C VAL A 269 24.96 23.22 -1.30
N GLU A 270 25.72 24.17 -1.83
CA GLU A 270 25.74 24.51 -3.26
C GLU A 270 26.26 23.34 -4.12
N LEU A 271 27.26 22.61 -3.65
CA LEU A 271 27.78 21.42 -4.34
C LEU A 271 26.69 20.34 -4.50
N VAL A 272 26.03 19.98 -3.39
CA VAL A 272 25.01 18.91 -3.39
C VAL A 272 23.78 19.34 -4.18
N SER A 273 23.29 20.56 -3.95
CA SER A 273 22.09 21.07 -4.63
C SER A 273 22.33 21.25 -6.13
N GLY A 274 23.46 21.82 -6.54
CA GLY A 274 23.80 21.99 -7.95
C GLY A 274 23.92 20.66 -8.71
N GLN A 275 24.53 19.64 -8.10
CA GLN A 275 24.58 18.30 -8.70
C GLN A 275 23.20 17.62 -8.76
N SER A 276 22.38 17.80 -7.72
CA SER A 276 21.00 17.29 -7.71
C SER A 276 20.14 17.94 -8.81
N ASP A 277 20.26 19.25 -9.00
CA ASP A 277 19.57 20.00 -10.05
C ASP A 277 20.04 19.58 -11.45
N ALA A 278 21.34 19.35 -11.64
CA ALA A 278 21.88 18.84 -12.90
C ALA A 278 21.32 17.45 -13.25
N GLN A 279 21.17 16.57 -12.24
CA GLN A 279 20.67 15.21 -12.41
C GLN A 279 19.15 15.16 -12.71
N SER A 280 18.35 15.94 -11.98
CA SER A 280 16.87 15.79 -11.97
C SER A 280 16.07 17.06 -12.16
N GLY A 281 16.70 18.23 -12.29
CA GLY A 281 16.04 19.53 -12.37
C GLY A 281 15.16 19.74 -13.62
N ALA A 282 15.27 18.86 -14.62
CA ALA A 282 14.37 18.84 -15.78
C ALA A 282 12.93 18.39 -15.42
N TYR A 283 12.74 17.75 -14.27
CA TYR A 283 11.44 17.25 -13.80
C TYR A 283 10.89 18.11 -12.67
N GLY A 284 9.56 18.28 -12.64
CA GLY A 284 8.91 18.85 -11.45
C GLY A 284 8.91 17.87 -10.28
N ILE A 285 8.93 18.35 -9.03
CA ILE A 285 8.83 17.49 -7.83
C ILE A 285 7.61 16.56 -7.89
N ARG A 286 6.46 17.06 -8.35
CA ARG A 286 5.24 16.26 -8.49
C ARG A 286 5.36 15.19 -9.57
N GLU A 287 6.17 15.42 -10.59
CA GLU A 287 6.44 14.44 -11.64
C GLU A 287 7.36 13.33 -11.12
N LEU A 288 8.44 13.69 -10.43
CA LEU A 288 9.33 12.74 -9.76
C LEU A 288 8.59 11.87 -8.74
N GLU A 289 7.67 12.45 -7.96
CA GLU A 289 6.81 11.67 -7.06
C GLU A 289 5.95 10.65 -7.81
N ARG A 290 5.33 11.03 -8.94
CA ARG A 290 4.53 10.10 -9.74
C ARG A 290 5.37 8.98 -10.34
N ILE A 291 6.56 9.31 -10.87
CA ILE A 291 7.51 8.32 -11.39
C ILE A 291 7.89 7.33 -10.27
N ARG A 292 8.28 7.84 -9.10
CA ARG A 292 8.60 7.03 -7.92
C ARG A 292 7.43 6.13 -7.54
N ASP A 293 6.23 6.68 -7.38
CA ASP A 293 5.07 5.93 -6.92
C ASP A 293 4.66 4.84 -7.90
N GLN A 294 4.67 5.12 -9.21
CA GLN A 294 4.39 4.13 -10.25
C GLN A 294 5.39 2.96 -10.22
N ASN A 295 6.68 3.26 -10.07
CA ASN A 295 7.73 2.25 -9.95
C ASN A 295 7.57 1.42 -8.66
N LEU A 296 7.25 2.08 -7.54
CA LEU A 296 6.98 1.42 -6.26
C LEU A 296 5.75 0.50 -6.35
N VAL A 297 4.67 0.94 -6.99
CA VAL A 297 3.48 0.10 -7.23
C VAL A 297 3.87 -1.16 -7.99
N GLY A 298 4.57 -1.02 -9.12
CA GLY A 298 5.01 -2.18 -9.92
C GLY A 298 5.90 -3.14 -9.12
N PHE A 299 6.84 -2.60 -8.35
CA PHE A 299 7.73 -3.38 -7.51
C PHE A 299 6.98 -4.13 -6.39
N LEU A 300 6.07 -3.44 -5.68
CA LEU A 300 5.25 -4.02 -4.62
C LEU A 300 4.31 -5.10 -5.16
N ARG A 301 3.74 -4.91 -6.36
CA ARG A 301 2.93 -5.92 -7.06
C ARG A 301 3.74 -7.19 -7.33
N ALA A 302 4.96 -7.05 -7.86
CA ALA A 302 5.84 -8.19 -8.11
C ALA A 302 6.17 -8.96 -6.83
N LEU A 303 6.43 -8.27 -5.71
CA LEU A 303 6.64 -8.91 -4.41
C LEU A 303 5.38 -9.64 -3.91
N LYS A 304 4.22 -9.03 -4.11
CA LYS A 304 2.92 -9.57 -3.68
C LYS A 304 2.55 -10.85 -4.41
N GLU A 305 2.75 -10.90 -5.73
CA GLU A 305 2.57 -12.11 -6.54
C GLU A 305 3.43 -13.27 -6.03
N ARG A 306 4.64 -12.96 -5.53
CA ARG A 306 5.56 -13.95 -4.94
C ARG A 306 5.33 -14.21 -3.45
N ASN A 307 4.36 -13.55 -2.82
CA ASN A 307 4.09 -13.60 -1.38
C ASN A 307 5.35 -13.36 -0.53
N TRP A 308 6.15 -12.36 -0.92
CA TRP A 308 7.48 -12.12 -0.36
C TRP A 308 7.63 -10.70 0.19
N GLY A 309 8.40 -10.53 1.27
CA GLY A 309 8.68 -9.23 1.88
C GLY A 309 7.44 -8.35 2.09
N ALA A 310 7.49 -7.11 1.60
CA ALA A 310 6.35 -6.17 1.61
C ALA A 310 5.10 -6.71 0.90
N GLY A 311 5.27 -7.56 -0.11
CA GLY A 311 4.17 -8.19 -0.82
C GLY A 311 3.32 -9.11 0.04
N LYS A 312 3.94 -9.81 1.01
CA LYS A 312 3.20 -10.62 1.99
C LYS A 312 2.26 -9.75 2.85
N VAL A 313 2.74 -8.58 3.27
CA VAL A 313 1.95 -7.60 4.05
C VAL A 313 0.72 -7.16 3.25
N LEU A 314 0.90 -6.86 1.96
CA LEU A 314 -0.21 -6.47 1.08
C LEU A 314 -1.23 -7.60 0.90
N LYS A 315 -0.76 -8.85 0.71
CA LYS A 315 -1.63 -10.02 0.58
C LYS A 315 -2.42 -10.31 1.86
N GLU A 316 -1.81 -10.15 3.02
CA GLU A 316 -2.51 -10.24 4.31
C GLU A 316 -3.55 -9.12 4.48
N HIS A 317 -3.26 -7.92 3.99
CA HIS A 317 -4.21 -6.80 4.01
C HIS A 317 -5.40 -7.03 3.07
N ASP A 318 -5.16 -7.51 1.86
CA ASP A 318 -6.25 -7.93 0.95
C ASP A 318 -7.17 -8.94 1.63
N GLY A 319 -6.61 -9.93 2.34
CA GLY A 319 -7.40 -10.91 3.08
C GLY A 319 -8.31 -10.27 4.14
N ARG A 320 -7.80 -9.25 4.85
CA ARG A 320 -8.60 -8.47 5.82
C ARG A 320 -9.69 -7.66 5.12
N LEU A 321 -9.35 -6.94 4.06
CA LEU A 321 -10.30 -6.15 3.28
C LEU A 321 -11.40 -7.04 2.68
N ALA A 322 -11.03 -8.17 2.07
CA ALA A 322 -11.95 -9.17 1.55
C ALA A 322 -12.91 -9.66 2.65
N ALA A 323 -12.41 -9.93 3.85
CA ALA A 323 -13.24 -10.35 4.97
C ALA A 323 -14.25 -9.26 5.40
N THR A 324 -13.89 -7.98 5.32
CA THR A 324 -14.83 -6.87 5.59
C THR A 324 -15.85 -6.65 4.47
N LEU A 325 -15.50 -7.01 3.24
CA LEU A 325 -16.38 -6.97 2.06
C LEU A 325 -17.31 -8.18 1.97
N ARG A 326 -17.11 -9.23 2.78
CA ARG A 326 -18.06 -10.34 2.92
C ARG A 326 -19.32 -9.84 3.64
N THR A 327 -20.15 -9.10 2.93
CA THR A 327 -21.58 -9.01 3.26
C THR A 327 -22.24 -10.30 2.80
N ASP A 328 -23.25 -10.76 3.54
CA ASP A 328 -24.16 -11.78 3.00
C ASP A 328 -24.58 -11.33 1.58
N PRO A 329 -24.66 -12.24 0.61
CA PRO A 329 -25.06 -11.87 -0.74
C PRO A 329 -26.48 -11.31 -0.67
N GLU A 330 -26.61 -9.99 -0.62
CA GLU A 330 -27.84 -9.38 -1.08
C GLU A 330 -27.94 -9.80 -2.54
N ALA A 331 -28.89 -10.70 -2.82
CA ALA A 331 -29.27 -11.04 -4.18
C ALA A 331 -29.89 -9.78 -4.79
N THR A 332 -29.02 -8.88 -5.27
CA THR A 332 -29.44 -7.61 -5.81
C THR A 332 -29.98 -7.81 -7.22
N GLY A 333 -30.99 -7.02 -7.59
CA GLY A 333 -31.47 -6.94 -8.97
C GLY A 333 -30.56 -6.07 -9.85
N ALA A 334 -29.24 -6.11 -9.65
CA ALA A 334 -28.25 -5.28 -10.34
C ALA A 334 -26.93 -6.08 -10.54
N PRO A 335 -26.19 -5.86 -11.64
CA PRO A 335 -24.86 -6.45 -11.80
C PRO A 335 -23.95 -6.12 -10.62
N LEU A 336 -23.15 -7.10 -10.21
CA LEU A 336 -22.31 -7.01 -9.02
C LEU A 336 -20.97 -6.34 -9.37
N VAL A 337 -20.55 -5.33 -8.60
CA VAL A 337 -19.21 -4.74 -8.73
C VAL A 337 -18.19 -5.64 -8.04
N MET A 338 -17.42 -6.40 -8.80
CA MET A 338 -16.49 -7.42 -8.27
C MET A 338 -15.02 -7.00 -8.29
N ALA A 339 -14.67 -5.96 -9.06
CA ALA A 339 -13.30 -5.45 -9.06
C ALA A 339 -13.25 -3.93 -9.28
N ARG A 340 -12.27 -3.29 -8.65
CA ARG A 340 -11.80 -1.93 -8.97
C ARG A 340 -10.30 -1.99 -9.13
N MET A 341 -9.79 -1.61 -10.30
CA MET A 341 -8.38 -1.73 -10.68
C MET A 341 -7.88 -0.42 -11.26
N GLN A 342 -6.57 -0.20 -11.23
CA GLN A 342 -5.93 0.87 -11.98
C GLN A 342 -5.06 0.28 -13.10
N VAL A 343 -5.09 0.90 -14.28
CA VAL A 343 -4.21 0.50 -15.37
C VAL A 343 -2.76 0.85 -15.02
N LEU A 344 -1.90 -0.17 -14.94
CA LEU A 344 -0.50 -0.05 -14.51
C LEU A 344 0.45 0.18 -15.68
N PRO A 345 1.68 0.69 -15.46
CA PRO A 345 2.68 0.86 -16.52
C PRO A 345 2.93 -0.43 -17.33
N GLY A 346 3.00 -1.59 -16.67
CA GLY A 346 3.18 -2.89 -17.33
C GLY A 346 1.95 -3.42 -18.08
N TRP A 347 0.87 -2.64 -18.15
CA TRP A 347 -0.33 -2.96 -18.92
C TRP A 347 -0.41 -2.18 -20.22
N ILE A 348 0.47 -1.19 -20.42
CA ILE A 348 0.42 -0.24 -21.51
C ILE A 348 1.32 -0.70 -22.66
N ASP A 349 0.83 -0.57 -23.88
CA ASP A 349 1.57 -0.81 -25.10
C ASP A 349 2.44 0.40 -25.51
N TYR A 350 3.17 0.27 -26.61
CA TYR A 350 4.00 1.35 -27.14
C TYR A 350 3.19 2.56 -27.66
N ASN A 351 1.86 2.44 -27.79
CA ASN A 351 0.96 3.52 -28.19
C ASN A 351 0.36 4.28 -26.99
N GLY A 352 0.65 3.85 -25.76
CA GLY A 352 0.07 4.46 -24.55
C GLY A 352 -1.32 3.91 -24.18
N HIS A 353 -1.76 2.82 -24.80
CA HIS A 353 -3.05 2.16 -24.52
C HIS A 353 -2.85 0.85 -23.78
N MET A 354 -3.85 0.47 -22.97
CA MET A 354 -3.88 -0.85 -22.33
C MET A 354 -3.87 -1.95 -23.40
N THR A 355 -2.97 -2.92 -23.28
CA THR A 355 -2.84 -4.03 -24.22
C THR A 355 -4.11 -4.89 -24.22
N GLU A 356 -4.43 -5.52 -25.35
CA GLU A 356 -5.61 -6.36 -25.53
C GLU A 356 -5.69 -7.49 -24.49
N SER A 357 -4.54 -8.11 -24.18
CA SER A 357 -4.41 -9.16 -23.17
C SER A 357 -4.75 -8.69 -21.75
N ARG A 358 -4.58 -7.41 -21.45
CA ARG A 358 -4.80 -6.87 -20.11
C ARG A 358 -6.27 -6.62 -19.82
N TYR A 359 -7.11 -6.43 -20.84
CA TYR A 359 -8.56 -6.42 -20.64
C TYR A 359 -9.05 -7.81 -20.21
N LEU A 360 -8.53 -8.88 -20.82
CA LEU A 360 -8.82 -10.24 -20.39
C LEU A 360 -8.36 -10.47 -18.95
N PHE A 361 -7.14 -10.05 -18.60
CA PHE A 361 -6.63 -10.12 -17.23
C PHE A 361 -7.56 -9.41 -16.23
N ALA A 362 -7.96 -8.17 -16.50
CA ALA A 362 -8.87 -7.40 -15.64
C ALA A 362 -10.24 -8.08 -15.48
N SER A 363 -10.78 -8.68 -16.55
CA SER A 363 -11.99 -9.48 -16.47
C SER A 363 -11.78 -10.76 -15.65
N SER A 364 -10.65 -11.44 -15.78
CA SER A 364 -10.32 -12.62 -14.97
C SER A 364 -10.25 -12.28 -13.49
N GLU A 365 -9.63 -11.16 -13.10
CA GLU A 365 -9.64 -10.70 -11.70
C GLU A 365 -11.06 -10.43 -11.18
N THR A 366 -11.93 -9.87 -12.05
CA THR A 366 -13.35 -9.67 -11.73
C THR A 366 -14.07 -11.01 -11.47
N VAL A 367 -13.75 -12.04 -12.25
CA VAL A 367 -14.31 -13.39 -12.11
C VAL A 367 -13.77 -14.08 -10.86
N ASP A 368 -12.47 -14.02 -10.62
CA ASP A 368 -11.84 -14.60 -9.43
C ASP A 368 -12.40 -14.00 -8.15
N ASN A 369 -12.65 -12.68 -8.11
CA ASN A 369 -13.32 -12.04 -6.98
C ASN A 369 -14.76 -12.53 -6.80
N PHE A 370 -15.50 -12.76 -7.88
CA PHE A 370 -16.83 -13.38 -7.80
C PHE A 370 -16.79 -14.83 -7.32
N LEU A 371 -15.83 -15.64 -7.80
CA LEU A 371 -15.65 -17.02 -7.34
C LEU A 371 -15.35 -17.08 -5.84
N ARG A 372 -14.46 -16.19 -5.35
CA ARG A 372 -14.21 -16.03 -3.90
C ARG A 372 -15.48 -15.60 -3.15
N PHE A 373 -16.26 -14.69 -3.72
CA PHE A 373 -17.52 -14.21 -3.13
C PHE A 373 -18.53 -15.34 -2.93
N ILE A 374 -18.68 -16.24 -3.90
CA ILE A 374 -19.58 -17.40 -3.79
C ILE A 374 -18.96 -18.59 -3.02
N GLY A 375 -17.77 -18.44 -2.43
CA GLY A 375 -17.11 -19.47 -1.61
C GLY A 375 -16.25 -20.47 -2.39
N ALA A 376 -16.04 -20.27 -3.69
CA ALA A 376 -15.05 -20.98 -4.49
C ALA A 376 -13.68 -20.29 -4.40
N ASP A 377 -13.17 -20.11 -3.18
CA ASP A 377 -11.90 -19.43 -2.90
C ASP A 377 -10.69 -20.39 -2.95
N MET A 378 -9.51 -19.92 -2.52
CA MET A 378 -8.29 -20.73 -2.58
C MET A 378 -8.32 -21.97 -1.66
N ASP A 379 -9.09 -21.94 -0.57
CA ASP A 379 -9.26 -23.12 0.30
C ASP A 379 -10.12 -24.17 -0.43
N TYR A 380 -11.13 -23.72 -1.17
CA TYR A 380 -11.92 -24.58 -2.05
C TYR A 380 -11.07 -25.25 -3.13
N VAL A 381 -10.20 -24.47 -3.79
CA VAL A 381 -9.23 -24.96 -4.79
C VAL A 381 -8.23 -25.94 -4.18
N ALA A 382 -7.68 -25.65 -3.00
CA ALA A 382 -6.80 -26.56 -2.28
C ALA A 382 -7.52 -27.88 -1.90
N GLY A 383 -8.84 -27.83 -1.68
CA GLY A 383 -9.71 -28.99 -1.52
C GLY A 383 -9.87 -29.87 -2.77
N GLY A 384 -9.37 -29.42 -3.94
CA GLY A 384 -9.38 -30.17 -5.19
C GLY A 384 -10.55 -29.88 -6.12
N HIS A 385 -11.29 -28.79 -5.90
CA HIS A 385 -12.43 -28.38 -6.73
C HIS A 385 -12.24 -26.95 -7.24
N SER A 386 -12.63 -26.68 -8.49
CA SER A 386 -12.45 -25.34 -9.08
C SER A 386 -13.43 -25.10 -10.22
N TYR A 387 -13.53 -23.85 -10.68
CA TYR A 387 -14.21 -23.48 -11.91
C TYR A 387 -13.18 -23.24 -13.00
N TYR A 388 -13.27 -23.98 -14.10
CA TYR A 388 -12.42 -23.80 -15.27
C TYR A 388 -13.18 -23.02 -16.34
N THR A 389 -12.48 -22.07 -16.96
CA THR A 389 -13.00 -21.38 -18.14
C THR A 389 -13.00 -22.35 -19.33
N ALA A 390 -14.19 -22.66 -19.85
CA ALA A 390 -14.34 -23.44 -21.08
C ALA A 390 -14.29 -22.55 -22.31
N GLU A 391 -14.94 -21.38 -22.26
CA GLU A 391 -15.03 -20.45 -23.38
C GLU A 391 -14.94 -19.00 -22.89
N THR A 392 -14.38 -18.13 -23.72
CA THR A 392 -14.30 -16.69 -23.47
C THR A 392 -14.52 -15.94 -24.78
N HIS A 393 -15.40 -14.94 -24.75
CA HIS A 393 -15.61 -14.01 -25.84
C HIS A 393 -15.46 -12.58 -25.34
N ILE A 394 -14.48 -11.85 -25.88
CA ILE A 394 -14.16 -10.47 -25.48
C ILE A 394 -14.46 -9.50 -26.63
N LEU A 395 -15.04 -8.35 -26.29
CA LEU A 395 -15.22 -7.22 -27.18
C LEU A 395 -14.51 -6.00 -26.59
N HIS A 396 -13.56 -5.45 -27.34
CA HIS A 396 -12.92 -4.17 -27.03
C HIS A 396 -13.79 -3.05 -27.57
N LYS A 397 -14.31 -2.20 -26.67
CA LYS A 397 -15.26 -1.13 -27.00
C LYS A 397 -14.66 0.27 -26.92
N GLY A 398 -13.58 0.42 -26.17
CA GLY A 398 -12.85 1.66 -26.02
C GLY A 398 -11.43 1.43 -25.53
N GLU A 399 -10.72 2.52 -25.30
CA GLU A 399 -9.33 2.53 -24.85
C GLU A 399 -9.24 2.94 -23.39
N ALA A 400 -8.41 2.24 -22.62
CA ALA A 400 -7.96 2.63 -21.29
C ALA A 400 -6.47 3.00 -21.34
N LYS A 401 -6.07 3.98 -20.53
CA LYS A 401 -4.72 4.56 -20.49
C LYS A 401 -4.10 4.42 -19.11
N LEU A 402 -2.80 4.70 -19.02
CA LEU A 402 -2.06 4.63 -17.76
C LEU A 402 -2.75 5.46 -16.68
N GLY A 403 -3.07 4.82 -15.56
CA GLY A 403 -3.70 5.48 -14.41
C GLY A 403 -5.23 5.52 -14.43
N ASP A 404 -5.89 5.14 -15.53
CA ASP A 404 -7.35 5.01 -15.61
C ASP A 404 -7.85 4.02 -14.56
N GLN A 405 -8.98 4.35 -13.93
CA GLN A 405 -9.68 3.47 -12.98
C GLN A 405 -10.67 2.60 -13.74
N LEU A 406 -10.57 1.29 -13.55
CA LEU A 406 -11.44 0.29 -14.16
C LEU A 406 -12.35 -0.34 -13.10
N THR A 407 -13.65 -0.39 -13.37
CA THR A 407 -14.64 -1.10 -12.55
C THR A 407 -15.14 -2.33 -13.31
N GLY A 408 -14.96 -3.51 -12.73
CA GLY A 408 -15.46 -4.78 -13.25
C GLY A 408 -16.81 -5.13 -12.66
N ASN A 409 -17.85 -5.11 -13.49
CA ASN A 409 -19.22 -5.48 -13.12
C ASN A 409 -19.52 -6.87 -13.68
N LEU A 410 -20.08 -7.76 -12.88
CA LEU A 410 -20.43 -9.13 -13.26
C LEU A 410 -21.94 -9.37 -13.15
N GLN A 411 -22.51 -9.90 -14.23
CA GLN A 411 -23.88 -10.42 -14.29
C GLN A 411 -23.81 -11.94 -14.51
N VAL A 412 -24.61 -12.70 -13.77
CA VAL A 412 -24.80 -14.13 -13.98
C VAL A 412 -25.91 -14.30 -15.00
N LEU A 413 -25.59 -14.84 -16.18
CA LEU A 413 -26.58 -15.09 -17.25
C LEU A 413 -27.29 -16.42 -17.04
N HIS A 414 -26.56 -17.42 -16.58
CA HIS A 414 -27.09 -18.75 -16.26
C HIS A 414 -26.19 -19.44 -15.24
N ALA A 415 -26.78 -20.22 -14.34
CA ALA A 415 -26.06 -21.12 -13.46
C ALA A 415 -26.88 -22.39 -13.21
N ASP A 416 -26.18 -23.52 -13.12
CA ASP A 416 -26.72 -24.80 -12.62
C ASP A 416 -25.68 -25.49 -11.71
N GLU A 417 -25.89 -26.77 -11.38
CA GLU A 417 -24.98 -27.52 -10.52
C GLU A 417 -23.52 -27.56 -11.03
N LYS A 418 -23.29 -27.46 -12.34
CA LYS A 418 -21.98 -27.69 -12.99
C LYS A 418 -21.49 -26.51 -13.82
N ARG A 419 -22.37 -25.61 -14.23
CA ARG A 419 -22.09 -24.57 -15.23
C ARG A 419 -22.38 -23.20 -14.66
N LEU A 420 -21.52 -22.25 -15.00
CA LEU A 420 -21.64 -20.84 -14.66
C LEU A 420 -21.38 -20.01 -15.92
N HIS A 421 -22.41 -19.35 -16.41
CA HIS A 421 -22.36 -18.45 -17.56
C HIS A 421 -22.46 -17.01 -17.06
N ILE A 422 -21.42 -16.23 -17.32
CA ILE A 422 -21.26 -14.89 -16.77
C ILE A 422 -20.93 -13.89 -17.87
N TYR A 423 -21.33 -12.64 -17.60
CA TYR A 423 -21.05 -11.50 -18.44
C TYR A 423 -20.41 -10.39 -17.61
N ILE A 424 -19.25 -9.94 -18.05
CA ILE A 424 -18.45 -8.90 -17.40
C ILE A 424 -18.48 -7.64 -18.25
N THR A 425 -18.70 -6.52 -17.59
CA THR A 425 -18.55 -5.18 -18.17
C THR A 425 -17.41 -4.46 -17.44
N LEU A 426 -16.34 -4.18 -18.17
CA LEU A 426 -15.25 -3.32 -17.70
C LEU A 426 -15.57 -1.87 -18.07
N LYS A 427 -15.70 -1.03 -17.05
CA LYS A 427 -15.96 0.40 -17.21
C LYS A 427 -14.77 1.24 -16.79
N ARG A 428 -14.47 2.29 -17.55
CA ARG A 428 -13.69 3.44 -17.08
C ARG A 428 -14.69 4.54 -16.76
N ASP A 429 -14.83 4.89 -15.49
CA ASP A 429 -15.94 5.73 -15.02
C ASP A 429 -17.29 5.15 -15.48
N GLU A 430 -18.03 5.85 -16.34
CA GLU A 430 -19.28 5.38 -16.93
C GLU A 430 -19.11 4.73 -18.32
N ASP A 431 -17.95 4.89 -18.96
CA ASP A 431 -17.68 4.37 -20.30
C ASP A 431 -17.34 2.88 -20.26
N VAL A 432 -18.04 2.07 -21.05
CA VAL A 432 -17.68 0.66 -21.23
C VAL A 432 -16.49 0.54 -22.17
N VAL A 433 -15.33 0.14 -21.63
CA VAL A 433 -14.09 -0.04 -22.42
C VAL A 433 -13.94 -1.47 -22.96
N ALA A 434 -14.49 -2.47 -22.26
CA ALA A 434 -14.56 -3.84 -22.76
C ALA A 434 -15.73 -4.62 -22.15
N THR A 435 -16.17 -5.65 -22.86
CA THR A 435 -17.12 -6.63 -22.32
C THR A 435 -16.61 -8.04 -22.56
N LEU A 436 -16.89 -8.94 -21.63
CA LEU A 436 -16.44 -10.32 -21.69
C LEU A 436 -17.57 -11.28 -21.31
N GLU A 437 -17.86 -12.24 -22.17
CA GLU A 437 -18.78 -13.34 -21.91
C GLU A 437 -17.97 -14.62 -21.68
N GLN A 438 -18.29 -15.36 -20.62
CA GLN A 438 -17.50 -16.53 -20.21
C GLN A 438 -18.40 -17.68 -19.79
N MET A 439 -18.04 -18.88 -20.24
CA MET A 439 -18.61 -20.14 -19.76
C MET A 439 -17.60 -20.82 -18.86
N CYS A 440 -17.97 -21.03 -17.61
CA CYS A 440 -17.18 -21.72 -16.60
C CYS A 440 -17.81 -23.07 -16.25
N LEU A 441 -16.97 -24.09 -16.11
CA LEU A 441 -17.36 -25.45 -15.72
C LEU A 441 -16.74 -25.79 -14.37
N HIS A 442 -17.56 -26.24 -13.43
CA HIS A 442 -17.07 -26.75 -12.16
C HIS A 442 -16.43 -28.14 -12.34
N VAL A 443 -15.21 -28.32 -11.84
CA VAL A 443 -14.39 -29.52 -12.05
C VAL A 443 -13.85 -30.08 -10.75
N ASP A 444 -13.79 -31.42 -10.70
CA ASP A 444 -12.94 -32.15 -9.77
C ASP A 444 -11.54 -32.21 -10.38
N MET A 445 -10.58 -31.50 -9.77
CA MET A 445 -9.23 -31.35 -10.28
C MET A 445 -8.44 -32.67 -10.25
N LYS A 446 -8.76 -33.56 -9.32
CA LYS A 446 -8.11 -34.88 -9.22
C LYS A 446 -8.64 -35.82 -10.29
N ALA A 447 -9.94 -35.80 -10.53
CA ALA A 447 -10.59 -36.63 -11.53
C ALA A 447 -10.54 -36.04 -12.95
N GLY A 448 -10.18 -34.76 -13.10
CA GLY A 448 -10.09 -34.07 -14.39
C GLY A 448 -11.43 -33.99 -15.14
N LYS A 449 -12.55 -33.95 -14.41
CA LYS A 449 -13.90 -34.02 -15.00
C LYS A 449 -14.85 -33.01 -14.38
N VAL A 450 -15.84 -32.60 -15.17
CA VAL A 450 -16.94 -31.75 -14.70
C VAL A 450 -17.74 -32.48 -13.62
N CYS A 451 -18.00 -31.81 -12.50
CA CYS A 451 -18.79 -32.34 -11.39
C CYS A 451 -19.69 -31.25 -10.77
N PRO A 452 -20.76 -31.62 -10.04
CA PRO A 452 -21.54 -30.66 -9.27
C PRO A 452 -20.67 -29.84 -8.32
N SER A 453 -20.96 -28.55 -8.20
CA SER A 453 -20.38 -27.67 -7.21
C SER A 453 -20.80 -28.08 -5.81
N ALA A 454 -19.98 -27.77 -4.81
CA ALA A 454 -20.31 -28.10 -3.44
C ALA A 454 -21.59 -27.37 -2.97
N PRO A 455 -22.42 -27.98 -2.11
CA PRO A 455 -23.68 -27.39 -1.66
C PRO A 455 -23.55 -25.98 -1.09
N GLU A 456 -22.46 -25.70 -0.37
CA GLU A 456 -22.16 -24.38 0.20
C GLU A 456 -21.88 -23.30 -0.85
N VAL A 457 -21.27 -23.67 -1.98
CA VAL A 457 -21.04 -22.75 -3.12
C VAL A 457 -22.37 -22.51 -3.84
N LEU A 458 -23.15 -23.56 -4.09
CA LEU A 458 -24.47 -23.45 -4.73
C LEU A 458 -25.45 -22.61 -3.89
N ALA A 459 -25.42 -22.75 -2.56
CA ALA A 459 -26.25 -21.97 -1.64
C ALA A 459 -26.00 -20.45 -1.76
N ARG A 460 -24.80 -20.04 -2.19
CA ARG A 460 -24.45 -18.63 -2.45
C ARG A 460 -24.69 -18.22 -3.90
N LEU A 461 -24.38 -19.10 -4.86
CA LEU A 461 -24.51 -18.81 -6.29
C LEU A 461 -25.97 -18.73 -6.76
N MET A 462 -26.80 -19.68 -6.35
CA MET A 462 -28.16 -19.81 -6.91
C MET A 462 -29.08 -18.62 -6.59
N PRO A 463 -29.06 -18.02 -5.38
CA PRO A 463 -29.85 -16.80 -5.12
C PRO A 463 -29.46 -15.63 -6.03
N ILE A 464 -28.16 -15.45 -6.31
CA ILE A 464 -27.66 -14.42 -7.22
C ILE A 464 -28.13 -14.70 -8.64
N ALA A 465 -27.99 -15.94 -9.11
CA ALA A 465 -28.43 -16.35 -10.42
C ALA A 465 -29.95 -16.14 -10.61
N GLU A 466 -30.76 -16.42 -9.59
CA GLU A 466 -32.20 -16.17 -9.61
C GLU A 466 -32.53 -14.67 -9.69
N ALA A 467 -31.89 -13.84 -8.87
CA ALA A 467 -32.10 -12.38 -8.91
C ALA A 467 -31.69 -11.78 -10.26
N HIS A 468 -30.60 -12.26 -10.85
CA HIS A 468 -30.12 -11.80 -12.14
C HIS A 468 -31.00 -12.22 -13.33
N LYS A 469 -31.93 -13.18 -13.20
CA LYS A 469 -32.90 -13.49 -14.26
C LYS A 469 -33.82 -12.31 -14.59
N ALA A 470 -34.04 -11.41 -13.63
CA ALA A 470 -34.85 -10.21 -13.83
C ALA A 470 -34.09 -9.09 -14.58
N LEU A 471 -32.76 -9.21 -14.71
CA LEU A 471 -31.96 -8.23 -15.44
C LEU A 471 -32.13 -8.37 -16.95
N PRO A 472 -32.04 -7.27 -17.70
CA PRO A 472 -31.96 -7.34 -19.16
C PRO A 472 -30.80 -8.23 -19.61
N TRP A 473 -31.04 -9.03 -20.66
CA TRP A 473 -29.96 -9.78 -21.31
C TRP A 473 -28.98 -8.78 -21.95
N PRO A 474 -27.66 -8.90 -21.71
CA PRO A 474 -26.69 -7.97 -22.27
C PRO A 474 -26.73 -7.96 -23.81
N ALA A 475 -26.73 -6.76 -24.40
CA ALA A 475 -26.93 -6.59 -25.85
C ALA A 475 -25.88 -7.31 -26.71
N ASP A 476 -24.66 -7.48 -26.21
CA ASP A 476 -23.57 -8.16 -26.93
C ASP A 476 -23.33 -9.62 -26.51
N ALA A 477 -24.10 -10.16 -25.56
CA ALA A 477 -23.99 -11.57 -25.18
C ALA A 477 -24.51 -12.48 -26.33
N GLY A 478 -23.79 -13.55 -26.64
CA GLY A 478 -24.06 -14.46 -27.75
C GLY A 478 -23.70 -13.91 -29.13
N ARG A 479 -23.00 -12.77 -29.22
CA ARG A 479 -22.61 -12.16 -30.49
C ARG A 479 -21.46 -12.94 -31.14
N VAL A 480 -21.77 -13.83 -32.08
CA VAL A 480 -20.76 -14.41 -32.99
C VAL A 480 -20.45 -13.36 -34.05
N GLY A 481 -19.20 -12.90 -34.14
CA GLY A 481 -18.76 -11.77 -34.95
C GLY A 481 -19.49 -11.61 -36.29
N ARG A 482 -20.52 -10.74 -36.33
CA ARG A 482 -21.07 -10.23 -37.59
C ARG A 482 -20.11 -9.17 -38.07
N LYS A 483 -19.38 -9.47 -39.15
CA LYS A 483 -18.77 -8.43 -40.00
C LYS A 483 -19.87 -7.42 -40.34
N ASN A 484 -19.62 -6.14 -40.04
CA ASN A 484 -20.34 -5.05 -40.69
C ASN A 484 -20.17 -5.14 -42.20
#